data_AF-A0A6N9U3X3-F1
#
_entry.id   AF-A0A6N9U3X3-F1
#
_cell.length_a   1.000
_cell.length_b   1.000
_cell.length_c   1.000
_cell.angle_alpha   90.00
_cell.angle_beta   90.00
_cell.angle_gamma   90.00
#
_symmetry.space_group_name_H-M   'P 1'
#
loop_
_entity.id
_entity.type
_entity.pdbx_description
1 polymer ?
#
loop_
_entity_poly.entity_id
_entity_poly.type
_entity_poly.pdbx_seq_one_letter_code
_entity_poly.pdbx_strand_id
1 'polypeptide(L)'
;LARWAGPATRVGAGGELAESQLPAAAEHLGLAGDEDGAAYASEAWRLAVDTGLVDVQDPQDEDGLGDGDEDGGTVTAGENLALLTGGSPEDVLGIWLDGLDAVHADATAPAFDDFADLVNEDGSVDFDALDWDPEAEAEFLDGVLGNLYLLTVSEAGPQEGPVPLPALAASVVVPEDMDEPTDDVLEEVSEAMMRLDEQFRVLEPIGIVEYRPVDETLLTGDEEPGSEQDDEDVTRYGMVRLTPLGLYGVRERMLEAGVDAPAVGDLADKGADVLLDGIAYYPEDAARSEVVLWLGHRGADEAASAAADLLSAARGADRGAPLRRL
;
A
#
# COMPACT_ATOMS: atom_id res chain seq x y z
N LEU A 1 -4.51 20.58 -0.53
CA LEU A 1 -4.76 21.35 -1.77
C LEU A 1 -6.24 21.60 -2.07
N ALA A 2 -7.13 20.63 -1.89
CA ALA A 2 -8.56 20.79 -2.18
C ALA A 2 -9.25 22.02 -1.52
N ARG A 3 -8.86 22.40 -0.29
CA ARG A 3 -9.36 23.62 0.38
C ARG A 3 -8.74 24.93 -0.13
N TRP A 4 -7.56 24.84 -0.74
CA TRP A 4 -6.86 25.97 -1.33
C TRP A 4 -7.37 26.25 -2.75
N ALA A 5 -7.77 25.20 -3.46
CA ALA A 5 -8.40 25.33 -4.76
C ALA A 5 -9.65 26.23 -4.69
N GLY A 6 -9.85 27.03 -5.72
CA GLY A 6 -11.00 27.92 -5.83
C GLY A 6 -11.32 28.25 -7.28
N PRO A 7 -12.25 29.20 -7.53
CA PRO A 7 -12.73 29.49 -8.89
C PRO A 7 -11.66 29.98 -9.87
N ALA A 8 -10.51 30.43 -9.35
CA ALA A 8 -9.35 30.88 -10.13
C ALA A 8 -8.32 29.77 -10.38
N THR A 9 -8.51 28.59 -9.81
CA THR A 9 -7.66 27.42 -10.10
C THR A 9 -7.92 26.96 -11.52
N ARG A 10 -6.83 26.71 -12.25
CA ARG A 10 -6.82 26.23 -13.61
C ARG A 10 -6.10 24.90 -13.70
N VAL A 11 -6.69 23.99 -14.44
CA VAL A 11 -6.11 22.69 -14.75
C VAL A 11 -5.95 22.52 -16.25
N GLY A 12 -5.01 21.66 -16.64
CA GLY A 12 -4.85 21.22 -18.02
C GLY A 12 -5.90 20.17 -18.42
N ALA A 13 -5.71 19.60 -19.60
CA ALA A 13 -6.69 18.70 -20.21
C ALA A 13 -6.82 17.35 -19.48
N GLY A 14 -5.78 16.92 -18.76
CA GLY A 14 -5.79 15.72 -17.92
C GLY A 14 -6.19 16.01 -16.47
N GLY A 15 -6.66 17.22 -16.16
CA GLY A 15 -6.97 17.64 -14.79
C GLY A 15 -5.75 17.99 -13.93
N GLU A 16 -4.54 18.00 -14.53
CA GLU A 16 -3.30 18.40 -13.87
C GLU A 16 -3.31 19.90 -13.51
N LEU A 17 -2.78 20.26 -12.35
CA LEU A 17 -2.69 21.66 -11.94
C LEU A 17 -1.76 22.42 -12.89
N ALA A 18 -2.21 23.58 -13.39
CA ALA A 18 -1.43 24.37 -14.32
C ALA A 18 -0.02 24.68 -13.75
N GLU A 19 1.03 24.50 -14.55
CA GLU A 19 2.43 24.65 -14.11
C GLU A 19 2.70 25.98 -13.41
N SER A 20 2.11 27.06 -13.91
CA SER A 20 2.21 28.41 -13.33
C SER A 20 1.69 28.52 -11.89
N GLN A 21 0.86 27.57 -11.44
CA GLN A 21 0.26 27.53 -10.11
C GLN A 21 0.98 26.58 -9.15
N LEU A 22 1.83 25.67 -9.64
CA LEU A 22 2.58 24.72 -8.81
C LEU A 22 3.42 25.39 -7.71
N PRO A 23 4.14 26.51 -7.96
CA PRO A 23 4.91 27.17 -6.90
C PRO A 23 4.03 27.67 -5.74
N ALA A 24 2.83 28.18 -6.04
CA ALA A 24 1.90 28.66 -5.01
C ALA A 24 1.23 27.50 -4.25
N ALA A 25 0.96 26.38 -4.93
CA ALA A 25 0.48 25.16 -4.30
C ALA A 25 1.54 24.56 -3.35
N ALA A 26 2.80 24.50 -3.78
CA ALA A 26 3.93 24.08 -2.97
C ALA A 26 4.11 24.98 -1.73
N GLU A 27 4.02 26.31 -1.89
CA GLU A 27 4.05 27.25 -0.76
C GLU A 27 2.91 26.98 0.23
N HIS A 28 1.69 26.70 -0.26
CA HIS A 28 0.55 26.37 0.59
C HIS A 28 0.75 25.06 1.38
N LEU A 29 1.43 24.07 0.79
CA LEU A 29 1.80 22.82 1.45
C LEU A 29 3.00 22.97 2.41
N GLY A 30 3.65 24.14 2.45
CA GLY A 30 4.84 24.37 3.26
C GLY A 30 6.14 23.86 2.62
N LEU A 31 6.13 23.60 1.32
CA LEU A 31 7.23 23.00 0.55
C LEU A 31 8.06 24.04 -0.25
N ALA A 32 7.88 25.34 0.00
CA ALA A 32 8.57 26.39 -0.76
C ALA A 32 10.11 26.39 -0.65
N GLY A 33 10.67 25.72 0.38
CA GLY A 33 12.11 25.57 0.58
C GLY A 33 12.69 24.27 0.06
N ASP A 34 11.84 23.40 -0.48
CA ASP A 34 12.21 22.11 -1.06
C ASP A 34 12.43 22.27 -2.57
N GLU A 35 13.49 21.69 -3.11
CA GLU A 35 13.78 21.76 -4.54
C GLU A 35 12.74 21.02 -5.38
N ASP A 36 12.16 19.97 -4.82
CA ASP A 36 11.13 19.14 -5.46
C ASP A 36 9.71 19.55 -5.02
N GLY A 37 9.57 20.64 -4.25
CA GLY A 37 8.29 21.07 -3.69
C GLY A 37 7.16 21.28 -4.72
N ALA A 38 7.51 21.70 -5.94
CA ALA A 38 6.55 21.83 -7.04
C ALA A 38 6.11 20.46 -7.61
N ALA A 39 7.01 19.47 -7.67
CA ALA A 39 6.69 18.11 -8.08
C ALA A 39 5.77 17.44 -7.06
N TYR A 40 6.11 17.51 -5.77
CA TYR A 40 5.26 17.01 -4.69
C TYR A 40 3.87 17.68 -4.66
N ALA A 41 3.80 18.98 -4.99
CA ALA A 41 2.51 19.67 -5.10
C ALA A 41 1.68 19.16 -6.30
N SER A 42 2.33 18.78 -7.39
CA SER A 42 1.68 18.15 -8.55
C SER A 42 1.16 16.76 -8.21
N GLU A 43 1.96 15.94 -7.53
CA GLU A 43 1.55 14.59 -7.08
C GLU A 43 0.38 14.65 -6.10
N ALA A 44 0.48 15.50 -5.07
CA ALA A 44 -0.60 15.72 -4.11
C ALA A 44 -1.88 16.27 -4.78
N TRP A 45 -1.74 16.95 -5.91
CA TRP A 45 -2.89 17.40 -6.70
C TRP A 45 -3.55 16.23 -7.45
N ARG A 46 -2.77 15.40 -8.15
CA ARG A 46 -3.28 14.19 -8.83
C ARG A 46 -4.02 13.29 -7.85
N LEU A 47 -3.39 12.99 -6.71
CA LEU A 47 -4.03 12.21 -5.65
C LEU A 47 -5.35 12.83 -5.16
N ALA A 48 -5.44 14.17 -5.09
CA ALA A 48 -6.69 14.84 -4.71
C ALA A 48 -7.79 14.73 -5.79
N VAL A 49 -7.41 14.63 -7.07
CA VAL A 49 -8.34 14.35 -8.17
C VAL A 49 -8.81 12.90 -8.09
N ASP A 50 -7.88 11.94 -7.97
CA ASP A 50 -8.18 10.50 -7.96
C ASP A 50 -9.06 10.10 -6.77
N THR A 51 -8.83 10.73 -5.61
CA THR A 51 -9.63 10.51 -4.39
C THR A 51 -10.92 11.33 -4.33
N GLY A 52 -11.28 12.07 -5.39
CA GLY A 52 -12.50 12.89 -5.44
C GLY A 52 -12.53 14.03 -4.41
N LEU A 53 -11.38 14.47 -3.92
CA LEU A 53 -11.28 15.62 -3.02
C LEU A 53 -11.45 16.94 -3.78
N VAL A 54 -11.13 16.94 -5.08
CA VAL A 54 -11.46 17.99 -6.03
C VAL A 54 -12.25 17.42 -7.19
N ASP A 55 -13.13 18.23 -7.76
CA ASP A 55 -13.90 17.90 -8.95
C ASP A 55 -13.45 18.80 -10.10
N VAL A 56 -12.99 18.18 -11.19
CA VAL A 56 -12.44 18.86 -12.37
C VAL A 56 -13.54 19.01 -13.42
N GLN A 57 -13.74 20.24 -13.88
CA GLN A 57 -14.67 20.56 -14.95
C GLN A 57 -13.89 20.95 -16.21
N ASP A 58 -14.02 20.16 -17.26
CA ASP A 58 -13.44 20.45 -18.57
C ASP A 58 -14.19 21.64 -19.20
N PRO A 59 -13.50 22.64 -19.78
CA PRO A 59 -14.15 23.73 -20.50
C PRO A 59 -15.07 23.25 -21.64
N GLN A 60 -14.92 22.01 -22.14
CA GLN A 60 -15.75 21.44 -23.20
C GLN A 60 -17.11 20.90 -22.72
N ASP A 61 -17.32 20.70 -21.41
CA ASP A 61 -18.57 20.16 -20.87
C ASP A 61 -19.71 21.20 -20.82
N GLU A 62 -19.41 22.50 -20.94
CA GLU A 62 -20.40 23.57 -21.12
C GLU A 62 -20.52 23.97 -22.61
N ASP A 63 -21.46 23.34 -23.32
CA ASP A 63 -22.06 23.83 -24.57
C ASP A 63 -21.09 24.24 -25.70
N GLY A 64 -20.14 23.38 -26.08
CA GLY A 64 -19.70 23.10 -27.46
C GLY A 64 -19.45 24.23 -28.49
N LEU A 65 -19.22 25.48 -28.09
CA LEU A 65 -18.96 26.63 -28.98
C LEU A 65 -18.01 27.66 -28.32
N GLY A 66 -16.82 27.22 -27.92
CA GLY A 66 -15.70 28.10 -27.56
C GLY A 66 -14.55 27.90 -28.54
N ASP A 67 -14.13 28.98 -29.20
CA ASP A 67 -12.93 29.01 -30.06
C ASP A 67 -11.70 28.72 -29.17
N GLY A 68 -10.82 27.84 -29.65
CA GLY A 68 -9.71 27.30 -28.87
C GLY A 68 -8.68 28.34 -28.44
N ASP A 69 -7.91 27.92 -27.43
CA ASP A 69 -6.77 28.59 -26.79
C ASP A 69 -7.12 29.70 -25.78
N GLU A 70 -7.19 29.32 -24.48
CA GLU A 70 -6.60 30.03 -23.32
C GLU A 70 -7.34 29.79 -21.97
N ASP A 71 -8.56 29.26 -21.95
CA ASP A 71 -9.29 28.98 -20.71
C ASP A 71 -9.18 27.50 -20.32
N GLY A 72 -8.15 27.14 -19.54
CA GLY A 72 -8.02 25.80 -18.95
C GLY A 72 -9.18 25.41 -18.03
N GLY A 73 -9.31 24.12 -17.73
CA GLY A 73 -10.38 23.57 -16.87
C GLY A 73 -10.45 24.23 -15.51
N THR A 74 -11.65 24.20 -14.93
CA THR A 74 -11.91 24.78 -13.61
C THR A 74 -12.14 23.69 -12.59
N VAL A 75 -12.03 24.05 -11.31
CA VAL A 75 -12.05 23.07 -10.23
C VAL A 75 -13.00 23.52 -9.14
N THR A 76 -13.76 22.57 -8.62
CA THR A 76 -14.59 22.75 -7.43
C THR A 76 -14.19 21.76 -6.33
N ALA A 77 -14.70 21.97 -5.12
CA ALA A 77 -14.49 21.02 -4.04
C ALA A 77 -15.30 19.76 -4.31
N GLY A 78 -14.64 18.60 -4.29
CA GLY A 78 -15.30 17.31 -4.46
C GLY A 78 -16.07 16.89 -3.20
N GLU A 79 -16.93 15.89 -3.35
CA GLU A 79 -17.81 15.42 -2.27
C GLU A 79 -17.04 14.77 -1.11
N ASN A 80 -15.92 14.10 -1.42
CA ASN A 80 -15.08 13.42 -0.42
C ASN A 80 -14.38 14.40 0.53
N LEU A 81 -14.22 15.67 0.15
CA LEU A 81 -13.64 16.70 1.03
C LEU A 81 -14.48 16.92 2.30
N ALA A 82 -15.81 16.79 2.20
CA ALA A 82 -16.68 16.92 3.37
C ALA A 82 -16.53 15.73 4.32
N LEU A 83 -16.37 14.53 3.79
CA LEU A 83 -16.18 13.29 4.55
C LEU A 83 -14.89 13.32 5.38
N LEU A 84 -13.79 13.86 4.85
CA LEU A 84 -12.55 14.02 5.61
C LEU A 84 -12.68 14.89 6.88
N THR A 85 -13.69 15.76 6.95
CA THR A 85 -13.85 16.71 8.07
C THR A 85 -15.06 16.46 8.95
N GLY A 86 -16.03 15.69 8.47
CA GLY A 86 -17.28 15.44 9.17
C GLY A 86 -17.80 14.01 9.06
N GLY A 87 -17.10 13.13 8.35
CA GLY A 87 -17.43 11.72 8.21
C GLY A 87 -17.01 10.87 9.40
N SER A 88 -17.32 9.59 9.29
CA SER A 88 -16.83 8.53 10.18
C SER A 88 -15.38 8.16 9.85
N PRO A 89 -14.67 7.45 10.74
CA PRO A 89 -13.36 6.90 10.43
C PRO A 89 -13.36 5.98 9.20
N GLU A 90 -14.44 5.26 8.95
CA GLU A 90 -14.60 4.37 7.78
C GLU A 90 -14.65 5.18 6.48
N ASP A 91 -15.33 6.33 6.48
CA ASP A 91 -15.35 7.22 5.31
C ASP A 91 -13.95 7.76 4.98
N VAL A 92 -13.15 8.07 6.02
CA VAL A 92 -11.76 8.52 5.83
C VAL A 92 -10.87 7.39 5.31
N LEU A 93 -11.07 6.17 5.81
CA LEU A 93 -10.33 5.00 5.34
C LEU A 93 -10.70 4.62 3.91
N GLY A 94 -11.97 4.75 3.51
CA GLY A 94 -12.40 4.56 2.12
C GLY A 94 -11.68 5.52 1.16
N ILE A 95 -11.61 6.81 1.50
CA ILE A 95 -10.87 7.80 0.70
C ILE A 95 -9.37 7.49 0.66
N TRP A 96 -8.81 6.98 1.76
CA TRP A 96 -7.42 6.55 1.79
C TRP A 96 -7.18 5.31 0.92
N LEU A 97 -8.11 4.35 0.86
CA LEU A 97 -8.04 3.19 -0.04
C LEU A 97 -8.09 3.62 -1.51
N ASP A 98 -8.98 4.55 -1.89
CA ASP A 98 -9.00 5.11 -3.24
C ASP A 98 -7.64 5.74 -3.60
N GLY A 99 -7.02 6.42 -2.63
CA GLY A 99 -5.69 7.00 -2.81
C GLY A 99 -4.58 5.96 -2.87
N LEU A 100 -4.70 4.88 -2.10
CA LEU A 100 -3.78 3.75 -2.16
C LEU A 100 -3.83 3.09 -3.54
N ASP A 101 -5.01 2.94 -4.14
CA ASP A 101 -5.15 2.35 -5.48
C ASP A 101 -4.45 3.21 -6.54
N ALA A 102 -4.57 4.54 -6.45
CA ALA A 102 -3.84 5.46 -7.31
C ALA A 102 -2.31 5.34 -7.15
N VAL A 103 -1.81 5.36 -5.91
CA VAL A 103 -0.37 5.23 -5.63
C VAL A 103 0.16 3.84 -5.98
N HIS A 104 -0.65 2.79 -5.86
CA HIS A 104 -0.31 1.45 -6.30
C HIS A 104 -0.13 1.40 -7.83
N ALA A 105 -1.05 2.02 -8.58
CA ALA A 105 -0.91 2.14 -10.03
C ALA A 105 0.39 2.87 -10.41
N ASP A 106 0.69 3.98 -9.73
CA ASP A 106 1.94 4.73 -9.92
C ASP A 106 3.18 3.88 -9.60
N ALA A 107 3.15 3.08 -8.53
CA ALA A 107 4.28 2.22 -8.15
C ALA A 107 4.54 1.11 -9.19
N THR A 108 3.52 0.64 -9.89
CA THR A 108 3.65 -0.38 -10.94
C THR A 108 3.93 0.19 -12.33
N ALA A 109 3.91 1.51 -12.48
CA ALA A 109 4.22 2.17 -13.73
C ALA A 109 5.74 2.18 -13.98
N PRO A 110 6.19 1.97 -15.23
CA PRO A 110 7.61 2.01 -15.55
C PRO A 110 8.15 3.44 -15.42
N ALA A 111 9.37 3.58 -14.91
CA ALA A 111 10.06 4.88 -14.87
C ALA A 111 10.42 5.33 -16.30
N PHE A 112 9.85 6.45 -16.75
CA PHE A 112 10.12 7.01 -18.07
C PHE A 112 11.22 8.08 -17.99
N ASP A 113 12.45 7.71 -18.34
CA ASP A 113 13.54 8.69 -18.44
C ASP A 113 13.45 9.54 -19.74
N ASP A 114 12.86 9.00 -20.81
CA ASP A 114 12.64 9.74 -22.07
C ASP A 114 11.34 9.31 -22.78
N PHE A 115 10.22 9.92 -22.37
CA PHE A 115 8.90 9.68 -22.97
C PHE A 115 8.87 9.95 -24.48
N ALA A 116 9.81 10.74 -25.01
CA ALA A 116 9.88 11.06 -26.43
C ALA A 116 10.19 9.84 -27.32
N ASP A 117 10.89 8.83 -26.79
CA ASP A 117 11.24 7.62 -27.53
C ASP A 117 10.06 6.63 -27.64
N LEU A 118 9.01 6.83 -26.84
CA LEU A 118 7.80 5.99 -26.82
C LEU A 118 6.65 6.57 -27.65
N VAL A 119 6.77 7.83 -28.07
CA VAL A 119 5.74 8.49 -28.88
C VAL A 119 6.03 8.27 -30.36
N ASN A 120 5.16 7.52 -31.02
CA ASN A 120 5.18 7.30 -32.46
C ASN A 120 5.01 8.63 -33.23
N GLU A 121 5.39 8.63 -34.52
CA GLU A 121 5.23 9.79 -35.40
C GLU A 121 3.76 10.29 -35.53
N ASP A 122 2.78 9.45 -35.16
CA ASP A 122 1.35 9.79 -35.15
C ASP A 122 0.82 10.27 -33.79
N GLY A 123 1.69 10.34 -32.76
CA GLY A 123 1.35 10.74 -31.40
C GLY A 123 0.79 9.63 -30.52
N SER A 124 0.72 8.38 -30.99
CA SER A 124 0.39 7.22 -30.15
C SER A 124 1.59 6.78 -29.32
N VAL A 125 1.35 6.26 -28.11
CA VAL A 125 2.41 5.67 -27.27
C VAL A 125 2.56 4.20 -27.63
N ASP A 126 3.78 3.77 -27.94
CA ASP A 126 4.13 2.37 -28.23
C ASP A 126 4.39 1.59 -26.93
N PHE A 127 3.31 1.12 -26.29
CA PHE A 127 3.40 0.31 -25.08
C PHE A 127 3.99 -1.09 -25.35
N ASP A 128 3.87 -1.61 -26.59
CA ASP A 128 4.39 -2.94 -26.95
C ASP A 128 5.93 -2.95 -27.00
N ALA A 129 6.57 -1.79 -27.18
CA ALA A 129 8.03 -1.67 -27.18
C ALA A 129 8.66 -1.76 -25.78
N LEU A 130 7.87 -1.62 -24.72
CA LEU A 130 8.34 -1.56 -23.34
C LEU A 130 8.49 -2.94 -22.67
N ASP A 131 7.98 -4.01 -23.29
CA ASP A 131 7.85 -5.35 -22.68
C ASP A 131 7.21 -5.30 -21.27
N TRP A 132 6.38 -4.27 -21.04
CA TRP A 132 5.73 -4.00 -19.77
C TRP A 132 4.32 -4.59 -19.76
N ASP A 133 4.04 -5.43 -18.76
CA ASP A 133 2.74 -6.03 -18.52
C ASP A 133 2.17 -5.43 -17.21
N PRO A 134 1.21 -4.49 -17.28
CA PRO A 134 0.67 -3.83 -16.10
C PRO A 134 -0.03 -4.81 -15.15
N GLU A 135 -0.70 -5.83 -15.69
CA GLU A 135 -1.33 -6.85 -14.87
C GLU A 135 -0.30 -7.70 -14.12
N ALA A 136 0.80 -8.08 -14.78
CA ALA A 136 1.88 -8.84 -14.13
C ALA A 136 2.62 -8.01 -13.07
N GLU A 137 2.86 -6.72 -13.31
CA GLU A 137 3.48 -5.83 -12.31
C GLU A 137 2.59 -5.65 -11.08
N ALA A 138 1.28 -5.49 -11.29
CA ALA A 138 0.32 -5.42 -10.19
C ALA A 138 0.25 -6.73 -9.41
N GLU A 139 0.17 -7.89 -10.09
CA GLU A 139 0.15 -9.21 -9.43
C GLU A 139 1.43 -9.46 -8.63
N PHE A 140 2.59 -9.06 -9.16
CA PHE A 140 3.86 -9.16 -8.42
C PHE A 140 3.83 -8.32 -7.14
N LEU A 141 3.45 -7.04 -7.22
CA LEU A 141 3.42 -6.15 -6.06
C LEU A 141 2.37 -6.59 -5.03
N ASP A 142 1.17 -6.98 -5.47
CA ASP A 142 0.13 -7.52 -4.59
C ASP A 142 0.60 -8.82 -3.91
N GLY A 143 1.31 -9.70 -4.62
CA GLY A 143 1.93 -10.90 -4.07
C GLY A 143 2.97 -10.60 -2.98
N VAL A 144 3.82 -9.60 -3.22
CA VAL A 144 4.82 -9.13 -2.24
C VAL A 144 4.15 -8.54 -0.99
N LEU A 145 3.16 -7.66 -1.17
CA LEU A 145 2.43 -7.05 -0.07
C LEU A 145 1.64 -8.09 0.74
N GLY A 146 1.01 -9.05 0.07
CA GLY A 146 0.32 -10.18 0.69
C GLY A 146 1.26 -11.06 1.50
N ASN A 147 2.45 -11.37 0.97
CA ASN A 147 3.46 -12.10 1.73
C ASN A 147 3.96 -11.31 2.94
N LEU A 148 4.20 -10.00 2.79
CA LEU A 148 4.58 -9.13 3.89
C LEU A 148 3.49 -9.08 4.98
N TYR A 149 2.21 -9.09 4.60
CA TYR A 149 1.08 -9.22 5.52
C TYR A 149 1.17 -10.53 6.31
N LEU A 150 1.32 -11.66 5.62
CA LEU A 150 1.42 -12.98 6.25
C LEU A 150 2.62 -13.09 7.20
N LEU A 151 3.78 -12.56 6.80
CA LEU A 151 4.97 -12.49 7.65
C LEU A 151 4.74 -11.61 8.89
N THR A 152 3.93 -10.56 8.77
CA THR A 152 3.63 -9.65 9.89
C THR A 152 2.64 -10.24 10.89
N VAL A 153 1.64 -10.99 10.42
CA VAL A 153 0.61 -11.61 11.29
C VAL A 153 1.03 -12.99 11.85
N SER A 154 2.04 -13.63 11.25
CA SER A 154 2.54 -14.94 11.69
C SER A 154 3.67 -14.84 12.72
N GLU A 155 3.68 -15.75 13.70
CA GLU A 155 4.78 -15.90 14.68
C GLU A 155 6.15 -16.27 14.05
N ALA A 156 6.15 -16.70 12.78
CA ALA A 156 7.34 -17.11 12.04
C ALA A 156 8.07 -15.96 11.31
N GLY A 157 7.54 -14.73 11.36
CA GLY A 157 8.22 -13.55 10.81
C GLY A 157 9.44 -13.13 11.65
N PRO A 158 10.34 -12.29 11.11
CA PRO A 158 11.45 -11.74 11.89
C PRO A 158 10.87 -11.01 13.11
N GLN A 159 11.21 -11.50 14.30
CA GLN A 159 10.72 -11.04 15.60
C GLN A 159 10.55 -9.51 15.64
N GLU A 160 9.32 -9.03 15.50
CA GLU A 160 8.89 -7.61 15.56
C GLU A 160 9.63 -6.60 14.65
N GLY A 161 10.48 -7.07 13.72
CA GLY A 161 11.44 -6.24 12.99
C GLY A 161 11.13 -6.06 11.51
N PRO A 162 11.67 -5.02 10.86
CA PRO A 162 11.55 -4.87 9.42
C PRO A 162 12.23 -6.03 8.67
N VAL A 163 11.69 -6.35 7.49
CA VAL A 163 12.13 -7.43 6.60
C VAL A 163 13.15 -6.88 5.61
N PRO A 164 14.31 -7.54 5.42
CA PRO A 164 15.25 -7.20 4.35
C PRO A 164 14.66 -7.39 2.96
N LEU A 165 14.90 -6.46 2.03
CA LEU A 165 14.43 -6.61 0.65
C LEU A 165 14.95 -7.88 -0.05
N PRO A 166 16.23 -8.31 0.10
CA PRO A 166 16.67 -9.56 -0.50
C PRO A 166 15.86 -10.78 -0.04
N ALA A 167 15.48 -10.82 1.24
CA ALA A 167 14.68 -11.91 1.79
C ALA A 167 13.25 -11.86 1.27
N LEU A 168 12.68 -10.66 1.13
CA LEU A 168 11.33 -10.47 0.57
C LEU A 168 11.29 -10.80 -0.92
N ALA A 169 12.26 -10.34 -1.71
CA ALA A 169 12.38 -10.68 -3.12
C ALA A 169 12.52 -12.20 -3.32
N ALA A 170 13.41 -12.84 -2.56
CA ALA A 170 13.59 -14.30 -2.61
C ALA A 170 12.31 -15.07 -2.26
N SER A 171 11.49 -14.57 -1.34
CA SER A 171 10.25 -15.25 -0.94
C SER A 171 9.17 -15.32 -2.04
N VAL A 172 9.25 -14.45 -3.05
CA VAL A 172 8.30 -14.41 -4.16
C VAL A 172 8.91 -15.04 -5.43
N VAL A 173 10.21 -14.85 -5.64
CA VAL A 173 10.93 -15.34 -6.83
C VAL A 173 11.36 -16.80 -6.71
N VAL A 174 11.83 -17.24 -5.53
CA VAL A 174 12.39 -18.59 -5.37
C VAL A 174 11.25 -19.61 -5.22
N PRO A 175 11.18 -20.64 -6.10
CA PRO A 175 10.17 -21.69 -5.97
C PRO A 175 10.28 -22.45 -4.64
N GLU A 176 9.16 -22.76 -4.00
CA GLU A 176 9.13 -23.42 -2.68
C GLU A 176 9.79 -24.82 -2.67
N ASP A 177 9.90 -25.49 -3.82
CA ASP A 177 10.47 -26.83 -3.97
C ASP A 177 11.95 -26.84 -4.41
N MET A 178 12.59 -25.67 -4.48
CA MET A 178 13.99 -25.52 -4.86
C MET A 178 14.91 -25.57 -3.63
N ASP A 179 15.84 -26.54 -3.60
CA ASP A 179 16.79 -26.71 -2.49
C ASP A 179 17.88 -25.61 -2.46
N GLU A 180 18.43 -25.23 -3.61
CA GLU A 180 19.45 -24.17 -3.76
C GLU A 180 19.13 -23.31 -5.00
N PRO A 181 19.07 -21.97 -4.87
CA PRO A 181 18.86 -21.08 -6.02
C PRO A 181 19.96 -21.21 -7.06
N THR A 182 19.58 -21.31 -8.34
CA THR A 182 20.53 -21.24 -9.46
C THR A 182 21.01 -19.81 -9.69
N ASP A 183 22.14 -19.63 -10.40
CA ASP A 183 22.67 -18.29 -10.75
C ASP A 183 21.59 -17.42 -11.41
N ASP A 184 20.81 -17.98 -12.35
CA ASP A 184 19.70 -17.27 -13.02
C ASP A 184 18.62 -16.78 -12.02
N VAL A 185 18.34 -17.54 -10.96
CA VAL A 185 17.35 -17.16 -9.93
C VAL A 185 17.93 -16.09 -9.02
N LEU A 186 19.23 -16.12 -8.75
CA LEU A 186 19.90 -15.07 -7.95
C LEU A 186 19.94 -13.73 -8.70
N GLU A 187 20.08 -13.76 -10.02
CA GLU A 187 19.94 -12.58 -10.88
C GLU A 187 18.51 -12.02 -10.79
N GLU A 188 17.48 -12.86 -10.97
CA GLU A 188 16.06 -12.47 -10.86
C GLU A 188 15.71 -11.92 -9.46
N VAL A 189 16.25 -12.50 -8.38
CA VAL A 189 16.09 -11.96 -7.02
C VAL A 189 16.70 -10.56 -6.88
N SER A 190 17.84 -10.33 -7.53
CA SER A 190 18.52 -9.03 -7.49
C SER A 190 17.73 -7.97 -8.28
N GLU A 191 17.17 -8.33 -9.43
CA GLU A 191 16.28 -7.47 -10.22
C GLU A 191 15.00 -7.15 -9.45
N ALA A 192 14.35 -8.16 -8.86
CA ALA A 192 13.17 -7.97 -8.03
C ALA A 192 13.46 -7.09 -6.81
N MET A 193 14.63 -7.20 -6.19
CA MET A 193 15.03 -6.34 -5.08
C MET A 193 15.14 -4.87 -5.51
N MET A 194 15.77 -4.58 -6.65
CA MET A 194 15.90 -3.21 -7.17
C MET A 194 14.54 -2.62 -7.55
N ARG A 195 13.69 -3.43 -8.19
CA ARG A 195 12.31 -3.04 -8.49
C ARG A 195 11.52 -2.71 -7.22
N LEU A 196 11.65 -3.53 -6.17
CA LEU A 196 11.00 -3.27 -4.88
C LEU A 196 11.52 -2.01 -4.20
N ASP A 197 12.80 -1.67 -4.34
CA ASP A 197 13.37 -0.44 -3.80
C ASP A 197 12.71 0.80 -4.41
N GLU A 198 12.45 0.81 -5.72
CA GLU A 198 11.71 1.88 -6.39
C GLU A 198 10.23 1.91 -5.97
N GLN A 199 9.55 0.76 -6.01
CA GLN A 199 8.14 0.62 -5.64
C GLN A 199 7.87 1.09 -4.20
N PHE A 200 8.72 0.71 -3.24
CA PHE A 200 8.51 1.11 -1.85
C PHE A 200 8.81 2.59 -1.58
N ARG A 201 9.66 3.26 -2.37
CA ARG A 201 9.80 4.72 -2.31
C ARG A 201 8.52 5.43 -2.71
N VAL A 202 7.79 4.91 -3.70
CA VAL A 202 6.50 5.46 -4.13
C VAL A 202 5.40 5.17 -3.09
N LEU A 203 5.43 4.01 -2.46
CA LEU A 203 4.42 3.58 -1.48
C LEU A 203 4.63 4.14 -0.06
N GLU A 204 5.85 4.47 0.35
CA GLU A 204 6.12 4.99 1.70
C GLU A 204 5.28 6.25 2.06
N PRO A 205 5.17 7.27 1.19
CA PRO A 205 4.44 8.50 1.52
C PRO A 205 2.94 8.32 1.79
N ILE A 206 2.29 7.33 1.16
CA ILE A 206 0.87 7.04 1.42
C ILE A 206 0.66 6.28 2.75
N GLY A 207 1.77 5.82 3.36
CA GLY A 207 1.82 5.28 4.71
C GLY A 207 1.53 3.79 4.81
N ILE A 208 1.58 3.04 3.69
CA ILE A 208 1.38 1.58 3.71
C ILE A 208 2.60 0.86 4.31
N VAL A 209 3.81 1.38 4.09
CA VAL A 209 5.06 0.83 4.61
C VAL A 209 5.86 1.87 5.37
N GLU A 210 6.63 1.40 6.35
CA GLU A 210 7.84 2.09 6.79
C GLU A 210 9.02 1.47 6.06
N TYR A 211 9.77 2.31 5.35
CA TYR A 211 10.76 1.86 4.40
C TYR A 211 12.12 2.51 4.64
N ARG A 212 13.17 1.72 4.50
CA ARG A 212 14.55 2.18 4.43
C ARG A 212 15.10 1.80 3.05
N PRO A 213 15.48 2.79 2.23
CA PRO A 213 16.08 2.56 0.92
C PRO A 213 17.35 1.72 0.93
N VAL A 214 17.64 1.09 -0.22
CA VAL A 214 18.94 0.47 -0.50
C VAL A 214 20.03 1.55 -0.48
N ASP A 215 21.18 1.22 0.10
CA ASP A 215 22.34 2.09 0.12
C ASP A 215 22.95 2.20 -1.28
N GLU A 216 22.84 3.38 -1.90
CA GLU A 216 23.34 3.65 -3.26
C GLU A 216 24.85 3.41 -3.42
N THR A 217 25.63 3.44 -2.33
CA THR A 217 27.06 3.13 -2.40
C THR A 217 27.34 1.66 -2.77
N LEU A 218 26.38 0.76 -2.53
CA LEU A 218 26.43 -0.62 -3.01
C LEU A 218 26.30 -0.70 -4.54
N LEU A 219 25.57 0.23 -5.15
CA LEU A 219 25.28 0.25 -6.58
C LEU A 219 26.42 0.83 -7.40
N THR A 220 27.17 1.79 -6.85
CA THR A 220 28.25 2.48 -7.57
C THR A 220 29.62 1.80 -7.46
N GLY A 221 29.80 0.86 -6.51
CA GLY A 221 31.06 0.15 -6.30
C GLY A 221 32.20 1.05 -5.78
N ASP A 222 31.89 2.26 -5.30
CA ASP A 222 32.84 3.24 -4.74
C ASP A 222 33.22 2.90 -3.28
N GLU A 223 33.47 1.62 -3.00
CA GLU A 223 33.95 1.19 -1.70
C GLU A 223 35.39 1.69 -1.50
N GLU A 224 35.62 2.55 -0.50
CA GLU A 224 36.99 2.84 -0.07
C GLU A 224 37.61 1.55 0.52
N PRO A 225 38.71 1.03 -0.06
CA PRO A 225 39.33 -0.21 0.40
C PRO A 225 40.01 0.03 1.75
N GLY A 226 39.28 -0.20 2.84
CA GLY A 226 39.76 0.04 4.20
C GLY A 226 38.70 0.19 5.28
N SER A 227 37.40 0.21 4.96
CA SER A 227 36.38 0.00 5.97
C SER A 227 36.24 -1.50 6.25
N GLU A 228 36.65 -1.96 7.43
CA GLU A 228 36.27 -3.27 7.97
C GLU A 228 34.78 -3.21 8.34
N GLN A 229 33.90 -3.04 7.35
CA GLN A 229 32.45 -3.10 7.52
C GLN A 229 32.02 -4.41 6.89
N ASP A 230 31.47 -5.30 7.70
CA ASP A 230 31.09 -6.65 7.27
C ASP A 230 30.18 -6.57 6.04
N ASP A 231 30.51 -7.35 5.01
CA ASP A 231 29.61 -7.71 3.89
C ASP A 231 28.26 -8.32 4.38
N GLU A 232 28.09 -8.47 5.70
CA GLU A 232 26.94 -9.02 6.40
C GLU A 232 25.95 -7.97 6.94
N ASP A 233 26.17 -6.65 6.75
CA ASP A 233 25.16 -5.65 7.17
C ASP A 233 23.95 -5.62 6.22
N VAL A 234 23.02 -6.54 6.48
CA VAL A 234 21.76 -6.71 5.75
C VAL A 234 20.94 -5.42 5.67
N THR A 235 21.13 -4.47 6.59
CA THR A 235 20.36 -3.21 6.61
C THR A 235 20.71 -2.24 5.49
N ARG A 236 21.83 -2.47 4.77
CA ARG A 236 22.23 -1.71 3.58
C ARG A 236 21.47 -2.11 2.33
N TYR A 237 20.88 -3.30 2.31
CA TYR A 237 20.09 -3.82 1.18
C TYR A 237 18.61 -3.43 1.24
N GLY A 238 18.28 -2.40 2.03
CA GLY A 238 16.91 -1.93 2.21
C GLY A 238 16.10 -2.78 3.19
N MET A 239 15.21 -2.12 3.93
CA MET A 239 14.39 -2.74 4.97
C MET A 239 12.96 -2.23 4.88
N VAL A 240 11.97 -3.11 5.00
CA VAL A 240 10.56 -2.74 4.88
C VAL A 240 9.71 -3.38 5.99
N ARG A 241 8.70 -2.66 6.47
CA ARG A 241 7.63 -3.25 7.30
C ARG A 241 6.29 -2.59 6.97
N LEU A 242 5.21 -3.36 7.08
CA LEU A 242 3.87 -2.76 7.03
C LEU A 242 3.63 -1.88 8.25
N THR A 243 2.99 -0.74 8.02
CA THR A 243 2.42 0.06 9.10
C THR A 243 1.08 -0.55 9.54
N PRO A 244 0.48 -0.12 10.67
CA PRO A 244 -0.89 -0.50 11.00
C PRO A 244 -1.90 -0.13 9.92
N LEU A 245 -1.68 0.98 9.22
CA LEU A 245 -2.53 1.41 8.10
C LEU A 245 -2.29 0.52 6.87
N GLY A 246 -1.03 0.12 6.63
CA GLY A 246 -0.70 -0.84 5.59
C GLY A 246 -1.29 -2.22 5.79
N LEU A 247 -1.29 -2.73 7.03
CA LEU A 247 -1.99 -3.98 7.35
C LEU A 247 -3.49 -3.92 7.01
N TYR A 248 -4.12 -2.77 7.25
CA TYR A 248 -5.51 -2.55 6.85
C TYR A 248 -5.67 -2.53 5.33
N GLY A 249 -4.89 -1.71 4.62
CA GLY A 249 -4.99 -1.57 3.16
C GLY A 249 -4.70 -2.87 2.39
N VAL A 250 -3.62 -3.57 2.74
CA VAL A 250 -3.28 -4.86 2.12
C VAL A 250 -4.38 -5.89 2.39
N ARG A 251 -4.93 -5.92 3.61
CA ARG A 251 -6.03 -6.83 3.95
C ARG A 251 -7.27 -6.56 3.11
N GLU A 252 -7.70 -5.31 2.97
CA GLU A 252 -8.88 -4.96 2.15
C GLU A 252 -8.68 -5.39 0.69
N ARG A 253 -7.49 -5.14 0.12
CA ARG A 253 -7.14 -5.60 -1.24
C ARG A 253 -7.17 -7.13 -1.37
N MET A 254 -6.60 -7.86 -0.42
CA MET A 254 -6.65 -9.33 -0.40
C MET A 254 -8.11 -9.84 -0.35
N LEU A 255 -8.94 -9.24 0.50
CA LEU A 255 -10.35 -9.62 0.62
C LEU A 255 -11.15 -9.31 -0.66
N GLU A 256 -10.88 -8.19 -1.31
CA GLU A 256 -11.48 -7.84 -2.61
C GLU A 256 -11.07 -8.84 -3.70
N ALA A 257 -9.83 -9.29 -3.70
CA ALA A 257 -9.32 -10.36 -4.57
C ALA A 257 -9.84 -11.76 -4.20
N GLY A 258 -10.63 -11.89 -3.12
CA GLY A 258 -11.16 -13.16 -2.64
C GLY A 258 -10.14 -14.06 -1.94
N VAL A 259 -9.00 -13.48 -1.54
CA VAL A 259 -7.96 -14.13 -0.74
C VAL A 259 -8.31 -14.01 0.75
N ASP A 260 -8.15 -15.10 1.50
CA ASP A 260 -8.38 -15.09 2.94
C ASP A 260 -7.26 -14.32 3.66
N ALA A 261 -7.63 -13.31 4.44
CA ALA A 261 -6.71 -12.42 5.15
C ALA A 261 -7.13 -12.27 6.62
N PRO A 262 -6.78 -13.24 7.48
CA PRO A 262 -7.27 -13.31 8.85
C PRO A 262 -6.68 -12.19 9.71
N ALA A 263 -7.54 -11.47 10.43
CA ALA A 263 -7.15 -10.45 11.38
C ALA A 263 -7.60 -10.78 12.81
N VAL A 264 -6.83 -10.29 13.78
CA VAL A 264 -7.26 -10.29 15.19
C VAL A 264 -8.48 -9.39 15.33
N GLY A 265 -9.59 -9.95 15.83
CA GLY A 265 -10.90 -9.32 15.94
C GLY A 265 -11.96 -9.95 15.05
N ASP A 266 -11.59 -10.74 14.03
CA ASP A 266 -12.53 -11.39 13.11
C ASP A 266 -13.46 -12.41 13.79
N LEU A 267 -13.05 -12.93 14.96
CA LEU A 267 -13.82 -13.88 15.74
C LEU A 267 -14.61 -13.21 16.87
N ALA A 268 -14.42 -11.91 17.13
CA ALA A 268 -14.97 -11.22 18.30
C ALA A 268 -16.50 -11.25 18.40
N ASP A 269 -17.19 -11.16 17.26
CA ASP A 269 -18.66 -11.22 17.15
C ASP A 269 -19.19 -12.66 16.96
N LYS A 270 -18.32 -13.65 16.79
CA LYS A 270 -18.69 -15.05 16.48
C LYS A 270 -19.08 -15.87 17.70
N GLY A 271 -19.58 -17.08 17.48
CA GLY A 271 -19.91 -18.05 18.54
C GLY A 271 -18.66 -18.61 19.23
N ALA A 272 -18.81 -19.14 20.45
CA ALA A 272 -17.71 -19.70 21.23
C ALA A 272 -17.06 -20.94 20.58
N ASP A 273 -17.83 -21.71 19.81
CA ASP A 273 -17.35 -22.83 19.01
C ASP A 273 -16.45 -22.37 17.85
N VAL A 274 -16.90 -21.37 17.10
CA VAL A 274 -16.14 -20.76 16.01
C VAL A 274 -14.87 -20.08 16.53
N LEU A 275 -14.95 -19.36 17.65
CA LEU A 275 -13.80 -18.76 18.32
C LEU A 275 -12.75 -19.83 18.66
N LEU A 276 -13.16 -20.89 19.39
CA LEU A 276 -12.22 -21.93 19.85
C LEU A 276 -11.65 -22.76 18.70
N ASP A 277 -12.40 -22.95 17.61
CA ASP A 277 -11.86 -23.58 16.39
C ASP A 277 -10.83 -22.68 15.70
N GLY A 278 -11.10 -21.37 15.61
CA GLY A 278 -10.23 -20.42 14.92
C GLY A 278 -8.93 -20.17 15.65
N ILE A 279 -8.99 -19.83 16.95
CA ILE A 279 -7.78 -19.49 17.73
C ILE A 279 -6.82 -20.67 17.93
N ALA A 280 -7.26 -21.90 17.67
CA ALA A 280 -6.40 -23.08 17.75
C ALA A 280 -5.24 -23.05 16.73
N TYR A 281 -5.34 -22.20 15.72
CA TYR A 281 -4.33 -21.98 14.69
C TYR A 281 -3.59 -20.65 14.85
N TYR A 282 -3.92 -19.84 15.86
CA TYR A 282 -3.32 -18.53 16.09
C TYR A 282 -2.06 -18.65 16.96
N PRO A 283 -1.08 -17.75 16.75
CA PRO A 283 -0.11 -17.36 17.77
C PRO A 283 -0.71 -17.18 19.16
N GLU A 284 0.06 -17.45 20.23
CA GLU A 284 -0.46 -17.39 21.61
C GLU A 284 -0.98 -15.97 21.94
N ASP A 285 -0.23 -14.93 21.54
CA ASP A 285 -0.60 -13.55 21.81
C ASP A 285 -1.79 -13.07 20.96
N ALA A 286 -1.92 -13.57 19.72
CA ALA A 286 -3.07 -13.31 18.87
C ALA A 286 -4.33 -14.01 19.42
N ALA A 287 -4.23 -15.29 19.80
CA ALA A 287 -5.30 -16.04 20.44
C ALA A 287 -5.77 -15.36 21.73
N ARG A 288 -4.84 -14.86 22.56
CA ARG A 288 -5.18 -14.11 23.78
C ARG A 288 -5.92 -12.82 23.46
N SER A 289 -5.43 -12.06 22.49
CA SER A 289 -6.04 -10.81 22.05
C SER A 289 -7.46 -11.03 21.52
N GLU A 290 -7.65 -12.09 20.72
CA GLU A 290 -8.95 -12.49 20.19
C GLU A 290 -9.95 -12.80 21.31
N VAL A 291 -9.55 -13.59 22.30
CA VAL A 291 -10.41 -13.94 23.45
C VAL A 291 -10.77 -12.68 24.25
N VAL A 292 -9.83 -11.74 24.43
CA VAL A 292 -10.09 -10.46 25.11
C VAL A 292 -11.12 -9.63 24.33
N LEU A 293 -10.98 -9.53 23.00
CA LEU A 293 -11.93 -8.82 22.14
C LEU A 293 -13.32 -9.48 22.17
N TRP A 294 -13.38 -10.81 22.06
CA TRP A 294 -14.61 -11.59 22.10
C TRP A 294 -15.38 -11.42 23.41
N LEU A 295 -14.67 -11.41 24.54
CA LEU A 295 -15.24 -11.13 25.87
C LEU A 295 -15.67 -9.66 25.98
N GLY A 296 -14.84 -8.74 25.49
CA GLY A 296 -15.13 -7.31 25.48
C GLY A 296 -16.42 -6.95 24.74
N HIS A 297 -16.67 -7.61 23.60
CA HIS A 297 -17.87 -7.40 22.77
C HIS A 297 -19.18 -7.76 23.49
N ARG A 298 -19.15 -8.74 24.40
CA ARG A 298 -20.33 -9.18 25.19
C ARG A 298 -20.56 -8.38 26.46
N GLY A 299 -19.54 -7.65 26.92
CA GLY A 299 -19.60 -6.83 28.12
C GLY A 299 -19.57 -7.63 29.43
N ALA A 300 -19.36 -6.92 30.53
CA ALA A 300 -19.15 -7.51 31.85
C ALA A 300 -20.38 -8.23 32.42
N ASP A 301 -21.58 -7.82 32.02
CA ASP A 301 -22.85 -8.37 32.54
C ASP A 301 -23.13 -9.79 32.02
N GLU A 302 -22.57 -10.16 30.86
CA GLU A 302 -22.75 -11.47 30.23
C GLU A 302 -21.58 -12.45 30.50
N ALA A 303 -20.60 -12.05 31.31
CA ALA A 303 -19.37 -12.81 31.52
C ALA A 303 -19.60 -14.26 31.99
N ALA A 304 -20.59 -14.49 32.85
CA ALA A 304 -20.94 -15.84 33.32
C ALA A 304 -21.55 -16.72 32.22
N SER A 305 -22.34 -16.13 31.31
CA SER A 305 -22.89 -16.83 30.14
C SER A 305 -21.77 -17.14 29.14
N ALA A 306 -20.93 -16.16 28.85
CA ALA A 306 -19.78 -16.30 27.96
C ALA A 306 -18.83 -17.42 28.43
N ALA A 307 -18.55 -17.49 29.73
CA ALA A 307 -17.75 -18.57 30.31
C ALA A 307 -18.44 -19.95 30.19
N ALA A 308 -19.76 -20.01 30.36
CA ALA A 308 -20.52 -21.26 30.18
C ALA A 308 -20.51 -21.72 28.71
N ASP A 309 -20.62 -20.79 27.77
CA ASP A 309 -20.58 -21.06 26.33
C ASP A 309 -19.20 -21.58 25.90
N LEU A 310 -18.11 -20.98 26.37
CA LEU A 310 -16.75 -21.47 26.15
C LEU A 310 -16.55 -22.89 26.69
N LEU A 311 -17.00 -23.16 27.93
CA LEU A 311 -16.91 -24.51 28.52
C LEU A 311 -17.74 -25.54 27.77
N SER A 312 -18.90 -25.13 27.25
CA SER A 312 -19.76 -25.98 26.42
C SER A 312 -19.08 -26.31 25.09
N ALA A 313 -18.54 -25.30 24.42
CA ALA A 313 -17.85 -25.42 23.13
C ALA A 313 -16.57 -26.27 23.23
N ALA A 314 -15.76 -26.07 24.27
CA ALA A 314 -14.55 -26.87 24.53
C ALA A 314 -14.86 -28.35 24.83
N ARG A 315 -16.05 -28.67 25.37
CA ARG A 315 -16.41 -30.05 25.68
C ARG A 315 -16.71 -30.89 24.43
N GLY A 316 -17.06 -30.28 23.30
CA GLY A 316 -17.62 -30.87 22.08
C GLY A 316 -17.33 -32.36 21.80
N ALA A 317 -18.25 -33.04 21.10
CA ALA A 317 -18.03 -34.43 20.66
C ALA A 317 -17.63 -34.52 19.17
N ASP A 318 -17.42 -33.38 18.52
CA ASP A 318 -17.01 -33.26 17.13
C ASP A 318 -15.49 -33.45 16.95
N ARG A 319 -15.04 -33.42 15.69
CA ARG A 319 -13.63 -33.68 15.34
C ARG A 319 -12.68 -32.58 15.84
N GLY A 320 -13.14 -31.35 16.02
CA GLY A 320 -12.34 -30.21 16.49
C GLY A 320 -12.17 -30.17 18.01
N ALA A 321 -13.04 -30.86 18.75
CA ALA A 321 -13.07 -30.82 20.21
C ALA A 321 -11.76 -31.18 20.95
N PRO A 322 -10.88 -32.08 20.47
CA PRO A 322 -9.57 -32.28 21.09
C PRO A 322 -8.68 -31.03 21.05
N LEU A 323 -8.71 -30.28 19.94
CA LEU A 323 -7.92 -29.05 19.78
C LEU A 323 -8.47 -27.93 20.66
N ARG A 324 -9.80 -27.74 20.72
CA ARG A 324 -10.46 -26.74 21.57
C ARG A 324 -10.22 -26.89 23.08
N ARG A 325 -9.63 -28.00 23.53
CA ARG A 325 -9.36 -28.29 24.96
C ARG A 325 -7.93 -28.00 25.39
N LEU A 326 -7.02 -27.87 24.43
CA LEU A 326 -5.63 -27.50 24.68
C LEU A 326 -5.56 -26.00 24.99
#